data_AF-A0A3M1PQ85-F1
#
_entry.id   AF-A0A3M1PQ85-F1
#
_cell.length_a   1.000
_cell.length_b   1.000
_cell.length_c   1.000
_cell.angle_alpha   90.00
_cell.angle_beta   90.00
_cell.angle_gamma   90.00
#
_symmetry.space_group_name_H-M   'P 1'
#
loop_
_entity.id
_entity.type
_entity.pdbx_description
1 polymer ?
#
loop_
_entity_poly.entity_id
_entity_poly.type
_entity_poly.pdbx_seq_one_letter_code
_entity_poly.pdbx_strand_id
1 'polypeptide(L)' 'YWPTDGYDFNESKAVRDGKFVGLAIDEDNQSDLTTERIQSWVAQLKREFDL' A
#
# COMPACT_ATOMS: atom_id res chain seq x y z
N TYR A 1 6.58 5.09 -1.44
CA TYR A 1 6.58 3.65 -1.79
C TYR A 1 5.87 2.85 -0.70
N TRP A 2 5.23 1.73 -1.05
CA TRP A 2 4.41 0.90 -0.17
C TRP A 2 4.90 -0.57 -0.16
N PRO A 3 4.96 -1.28 0.99
CA PRO A 3 5.47 -2.65 1.06
C PRO A 3 4.57 -3.65 0.31
N THR A 4 5.18 -4.72 -0.22
CA THR A 4 4.46 -5.86 -0.81
C THR A 4 4.07 -6.92 0.21
N ASP A 5 4.56 -6.82 1.44
CA ASP A 5 4.24 -7.74 2.53
C ASP A 5 2.74 -7.74 2.85
N GLY A 6 2.19 -8.93 3.11
CA GLY A 6 0.77 -9.09 3.44
C GLY A 6 -0.17 -9.11 2.24
N TYR A 7 0.34 -9.16 1.01
CA TYR A 7 -0.42 -9.43 -0.20
C TYR A 7 0.00 -10.78 -0.77
N ASP A 8 -0.96 -11.55 -1.29
CA ASP A 8 -0.68 -12.77 -2.06
C ASP A 8 -0.93 -12.48 -3.54
N PHE A 9 0.14 -12.51 -4.34
CA PHE A 9 0.09 -12.23 -5.77
C PHE A 9 1.27 -12.88 -6.49
N ASN A 10 1.09 -13.20 -7.78
CA ASN A 10 2.16 -13.77 -8.60
C ASN A 10 3.07 -12.69 -9.18
N GLU A 11 2.48 -11.69 -9.85
CA GLU A 11 3.20 -10.59 -10.49
C GLU A 11 2.37 -9.31 -10.45
N SER A 12 3.04 -8.17 -10.38
CA SER A 12 2.38 -6.86 -10.47
C SER A 12 3.26 -5.83 -11.15
N LYS A 13 2.73 -5.16 -12.18
CA LYS A 13 3.38 -4.02 -12.85
C LYS A 13 3.56 -2.81 -11.93
N ALA A 14 2.82 -2.77 -10.81
CA ALA A 14 2.94 -1.72 -9.81
C ALA A 14 4.11 -1.96 -8.84
N VAL A 15 4.85 -3.08 -8.97
CA VAL A 15 6.04 -3.36 -8.15
C VAL A 15 7.29 -2.80 -8.82
N ARG A 16 8.05 -2.00 -8.08
CA ARG A 16 9.38 -1.50 -8.43
C ARG A 16 10.29 -1.64 -7.21
N ASP A 17 11.46 -2.23 -7.40
CA ASP A 17 12.45 -2.46 -6.32
C ASP A 17 11.86 -3.19 -5.09
N GLY A 18 10.99 -4.18 -5.34
CA GLY A 18 10.34 -4.97 -4.28
C GLY A 18 9.27 -4.22 -3.47
N LYS A 19 8.81 -3.06 -3.95
CA LYS A 19 7.75 -2.26 -3.31
C LYS A 19 6.69 -1.85 -4.32
N PHE A 20 5.45 -1.71 -3.89
CA PHE A 20 4.44 -1.04 -4.69
C PHE A 20 4.77 0.45 -4.85
N VAL A 21 4.57 0.97 -6.07
CA VAL A 21 4.77 2.39 -6.38
C VAL A 21 3.78 3.31 -5.67
N GLY A 22 2.66 2.76 -5.19
CA GLY A 22 1.64 3.45 -4.40
C GLY A 22 0.89 2.47 -3.49
N LEU A 23 -0.06 2.98 -2.71
CA LEU A 23 -0.89 2.15 -1.83
C LEU A 23 -1.70 1.14 -2.65
N ALA A 24 -1.55 -0.15 -2.35
CA ALA A 24 -2.37 -1.21 -2.91
C ALA A 24 -3.55 -1.51 -1.96
N ILE A 25 -4.78 -1.50 -2.48
CA ILE A 25 -6.00 -1.84 -1.75
C ILE A 25 -6.69 -3.00 -2.46
N ASP A 26 -7.26 -3.90 -1.67
CA ASP A 26 -7.96 -5.09 -2.14
C ASP A 26 -9.25 -5.24 -1.32
N GLU A 27 -10.36 -4.76 -1.88
CA GLU A 27 -11.67 -4.80 -1.22
C GLU A 27 -12.36 -6.18 -1.35
N ASP A 28 -11.93 -7.00 -2.30
CA ASP A 28 -12.55 -8.31 -2.55
C ASP A 28 -12.00 -9.37 -1.58
N ASN A 29 -10.70 -9.30 -1.26
CA ASN A 29 -10.03 -10.30 -0.43
C ASN A 29 -9.54 -9.77 0.93
N GLN A 30 -9.34 -8.45 1.07
CA GLN A 30 -8.72 -7.85 2.26
C GLN A 30 -9.38 -6.54 2.71
N SER A 31 -10.70 -6.40 2.53
CA SER A 31 -11.45 -5.17 2.88
C SER A 31 -11.27 -4.71 4.33
N ASP A 32 -11.14 -5.66 5.26
CA ASP A 32 -10.91 -5.36 6.69
C ASP A 32 -9.60 -4.58 6.93
N LEU A 33 -8.62 -4.70 6.04
CA LEU A 33 -7.32 -4.02 6.14
C LEU A 33 -7.33 -2.62 5.52
N THR A 34 -8.35 -2.27 4.73
CA THR A 34 -8.37 -1.04 3.94
C THR A 34 -8.26 0.22 4.78
N THR A 35 -9.03 0.29 5.87
CA THR A 35 -9.01 1.46 6.76
C THR A 35 -7.62 1.67 7.38
N GLU A 36 -7.01 0.60 7.88
CA GLU A 36 -5.68 0.65 8.51
C GLU A 36 -4.59 1.04 7.48
N ARG A 37 -4.65 0.46 6.28
CA ARG A 37 -3.70 0.74 5.20
C ARG A 37 -3.77 2.19 4.73
N ILE A 38 -4.99 2.74 4.57
CA ILE A 38 -5.19 4.15 4.21
C ILE A 38 -4.62 5.07 5.30
N GLN A 39 -4.93 4.82 6.57
CA GLN A 39 -4.43 5.66 7.67
C GLN A 39 -2.90 5.68 7.70
N SER A 40 -2.27 4.52 7.56
CA SER A 40 -0.82 4.38 7.54
C SER A 40 -0.18 5.12 6.35
N TRP A 41 -0.77 4.98 5.17
CA TRP A 41 -0.28 5.63 3.96
C TRP A 41 -0.44 7.16 4.01
N VAL A 42 -1.58 7.65 4.51
CA VAL A 42 -1.79 9.11 4.71
C VAL A 42 -0.78 9.67 5.70
N ALA A 43 -0.50 8.97 6.81
CA ALA A 43 0.52 9.39 7.77
C ALA A 43 1.93 9.40 7.17
N GLN A 44 2.23 8.49 6.23
CA GLN A 44 3.47 8.54 5.44
C GLN A 44 3.49 9.76 4.52
N LEU A 45 2.45 9.99 3.72
CA LEU A 45 2.40 11.11 2.79
C LEU A 45 2.47 12.46 3.47
N LYS A 46 1.82 12.64 4.63
CA LYS A 46 1.92 13.88 5.41
C LYS A 46 3.37 14.22 5.76
N ARG A 47 4.14 13.21 6.20
CA ARG A 47 5.58 13.37 6.48
C ARG A 47 6.39 13.69 5.22
N GLU A 48 6.05 13.07 4.09
CA GLU A 48 6.75 13.32 2.81
C GLU A 48 6.39 14.68 2.19
N PHE A 49 5.21 15.22 2.50
CA PHE A 49 4.73 16.52 2.03
C PHE A 49 4.95 17.66 3.03
N ASP A 50 5.64 17.40 4.15
CA ASP A 50 5.85 18.35 5.25
C ASP A 50 4.54 19.00 5.76
N LEU A 51 3.49 18.18 5.91
CA LEU A 51 2.13 18.53 6.38
C LEU A 51 1.84 18.12 7.82
#